data_AF-R6QGH9-F1
#
_entry.id   AF-R6QGH9-F1
#
_cell.length_a   1.000
_cell.length_b   1.000
_cell.length_c   1.000
_cell.angle_alpha   90.00
_cell.angle_beta   90.00
_cell.angle_gamma   90.00
#
_symmetry.space_group_name_H-M   'P 1'
#
loop_
_entity.id
_entity.type
_entity.pdbx_description
1 polymer ?
#
loop_
_entity_poly.entity_id
_entity_poly.type
_entity_poly.pdbx_seq_one_letter_code
_entity_poly.pdbx_strand_id
1 'polypeptide(L)'
;MKRKVIIIIAALCLALVCGGVLLYNIRKSNSALGDDELLLLSRKGYNSVEIYEQKNKLTIIAKSKAEFFDDTQFTVETSGEIPPADVEITWMTIDGRPELELLEDEDLVIAELKIRENGSLICDKKINFVKKATDAIEDVLKQTTK
;
A
#
# COMPACT_ATOMS: atom_id res chain seq x y z
N MET A 1 -8.92 37.11 36.33
CA MET A 1 -9.94 36.32 35.60
C MET A 1 -9.75 36.38 34.08
N LYS A 2 -9.62 37.56 33.46
CA LYS A 2 -9.49 37.73 31.98
C LYS A 2 -8.35 36.92 31.32
N ARG A 3 -7.15 36.85 31.92
CA ARG A 3 -6.01 36.08 31.38
C ARG A 3 -6.23 34.56 31.34
N LYS A 4 -6.91 33.99 32.35
CA LYS A 4 -7.21 32.54 32.40
C LYS A 4 -8.24 32.15 31.33
N VAL A 5 -9.21 33.02 31.06
CA VAL A 5 -10.22 32.83 30.00
C VAL A 5 -9.58 32.84 28.61
N ILE A 6 -8.64 33.75 28.35
CA ILE A 6 -7.92 33.83 27.07
C ILE A 6 -7.09 32.56 26.81
N ILE A 7 -6.41 32.04 27.84
CA ILE A 7 -5.62 30.80 27.72
C ILE A 7 -6.50 29.59 27.40
N ILE A 8 -7.68 29.50 28.03
CA ILE A 8 -8.63 28.41 27.78
C ILE A 8 -9.15 28.47 26.34
N ILE A 9 -9.52 29.67 25.86
CA ILE A 9 -10.00 29.84 24.48
C ILE A 9 -8.90 29.49 23.47
N ALA A 10 -7.67 29.94 23.71
CA ALA A 10 -6.54 29.62 22.84
C ALA A 10 -6.26 28.11 22.76
N ALA A 11 -6.30 27.41 23.90
CA ALA A 11 -6.14 25.95 23.94
C ALA A 11 -7.27 25.20 23.21
N LEU A 12 -8.51 25.69 23.32
CA LEU A 12 -9.68 25.12 22.64
C LEU A 12 -9.59 25.29 21.11
N CYS A 13 -9.17 26.48 20.65
CA CYS A 13 -8.91 26.72 19.24
C CYS A 13 -7.78 25.81 18.71
N LEU A 14 -6.71 25.63 19.47
CA LEU A 14 -5.60 24.77 19.07
C LEU A 14 -6.01 23.30 18.96
N ALA A 15 -6.83 22.81 19.91
CA ALA A 15 -7.37 21.46 19.87
C ALA A 15 -8.31 21.23 18.66
N LEU A 16 -9.13 22.21 18.30
CA LEU A 16 -10.00 22.13 17.12
C LEU A 16 -9.20 22.12 15.82
N VAL A 17 -8.13 22.90 15.73
CA VAL A 17 -7.23 22.90 14.56
C VAL A 17 -6.51 21.56 14.45
N CYS A 18 -5.92 21.05 15.54
CA CYS A 18 -5.26 19.75 15.53
C CYS A 18 -6.23 18.61 15.19
N GLY A 19 -7.43 18.61 15.78
CA GLY A 19 -8.47 17.63 15.49
C GLY A 19 -8.96 17.71 14.03
N GLY A 20 -9.11 18.91 13.50
CA GLY A 20 -9.50 19.14 12.10
C GLY A 20 -8.46 18.63 11.10
N VAL A 21 -7.17 18.85 11.37
CA VAL A 21 -6.07 18.31 10.54
C VAL A 21 -6.02 16.78 10.62
N LEU A 22 -6.21 16.20 11.81
CA LEU A 22 -6.26 14.76 12.00
C LEU A 22 -7.42 14.14 11.21
N LEU A 23 -8.62 14.72 11.34
CA LEU A 23 -9.81 14.29 10.63
C LEU A 23 -9.67 14.49 9.11
N TYR A 24 -9.04 15.57 8.66
CA TYR A 24 -8.76 15.79 7.24
C TYR A 24 -7.81 14.72 6.68
N ASN A 25 -6.75 14.36 7.41
CA ASN A 25 -5.83 13.31 6.98
C ASN A 25 -6.48 11.91 6.97
N ILE A 26 -7.28 11.58 8.01
CA ILE A 26 -8.06 10.34 8.05
C ILE A 26 -9.06 10.32 6.89
N ARG A 27 -9.76 11.43 6.64
CA ARG A 27 -10.74 11.53 5.57
C ARG A 27 -10.09 11.43 4.20
N LYS A 28 -8.92 12.05 3.97
CA LYS A 28 -8.13 11.92 2.74
C LYS A 28 -7.69 10.48 2.50
N SER A 29 -7.29 9.77 3.55
CA SER A 29 -6.98 8.33 3.49
C SER A 29 -8.22 7.50 3.11
N ASN A 30 -9.39 7.82 3.67
CA ASN A 30 -10.63 7.06 3.44
C ASN A 30 -11.33 7.44 2.13
N SER A 31 -11.19 8.68 1.65
CA SER A 31 -11.86 9.17 0.43
C SER A 31 -11.25 8.64 -0.88
N ALA A 32 -10.11 7.97 -0.82
CA ALA A 32 -9.50 7.30 -1.97
C ALA A 32 -10.08 5.90 -2.25
N LEU A 33 -10.88 5.35 -1.32
CA LEU A 33 -11.26 3.92 -1.28
C LEU A 33 -12.78 3.66 -1.37
N GLY A 34 -13.54 4.57 -1.99
CA GLY A 34 -14.90 4.30 -2.47
C GLY A 34 -15.82 3.47 -1.56
N ASP A 35 -16.66 2.65 -2.18
CA ASP A 35 -17.45 1.58 -1.56
C ASP A 35 -16.65 0.25 -1.66
N ASP A 36 -15.32 0.36 -1.65
CA ASP A 36 -14.42 -0.72 -2.02
C ASP A 36 -14.32 -1.74 -0.89
N GLU A 37 -14.61 -3.01 -1.18
CA GLU A 37 -14.54 -4.08 -0.20
C GLU A 37 -13.11 -4.63 -0.13
N LEU A 38 -12.56 -4.75 1.08
CA LEU A 38 -11.24 -5.36 1.25
C LEU A 38 -11.33 -6.87 0.97
N LEU A 39 -10.81 -7.30 -0.18
CA LEU A 39 -10.78 -8.69 -0.59
C LEU A 39 -9.71 -9.48 0.17
N LEU A 40 -8.50 -8.94 0.22
CA LEU A 40 -7.34 -9.64 0.80
C LEU A 40 -6.31 -8.66 1.35
N LEU A 41 -5.74 -9.02 2.49
CA LEU A 41 -4.66 -8.30 3.15
C LEU A 41 -3.58 -9.28 3.56
N SER A 42 -2.35 -9.04 3.10
CA SER A 42 -1.18 -9.81 3.48
C SER A 42 -0.13 -8.89 4.09
N ARG A 43 0.48 -9.28 5.22
CA ARG A 43 1.49 -8.47 5.93
C ARG A 43 2.73 -9.29 6.21
N LYS A 44 3.89 -8.67 6.04
CA LYS A 44 5.16 -9.19 6.54
C LYS A 44 6.04 -8.09 7.09
N GLY A 45 6.42 -8.21 8.36
CA GLY A 45 7.19 -7.18 9.06
C GLY A 45 6.51 -5.81 8.96
N TYR A 46 7.21 -4.85 8.36
CA TYR A 46 6.73 -3.49 8.14
C TYR A 46 5.95 -3.28 6.83
N ASN A 47 5.84 -4.33 6.01
CA ASN A 47 5.28 -4.28 4.66
C ASN A 47 3.89 -4.91 4.61
N SER A 48 3.04 -4.41 3.72
CA SER A 48 1.73 -4.99 3.45
C SER A 48 1.30 -4.84 2.01
N VAL A 49 0.53 -5.80 1.53
CA VAL A 49 -0.22 -5.72 0.27
C VAL A 49 -1.70 -5.85 0.61
N GLU A 50 -2.46 -4.83 0.23
CA GLU A 50 -3.92 -4.73 0.37
C GLU A 50 -4.54 -4.84 -1.03
N ILE A 51 -5.61 -5.62 -1.16
CA ILE A 51 -6.35 -5.80 -2.40
C ILE A 51 -7.80 -5.50 -2.11
N TYR A 52 -8.32 -4.49 -2.79
CA TYR A 52 -9.71 -4.07 -2.69
C TYR A 52 -10.45 -4.46 -3.97
N GLU A 53 -11.62 -5.06 -3.79
CA GLU A 53 -12.52 -5.40 -4.88
C GLU A 53 -13.46 -4.24 -5.17
N GLN A 54 -13.57 -3.95 -6.46
CA GLN A 54 -14.52 -3.01 -7.04
C GLN A 54 -15.22 -3.72 -8.19
N LYS A 55 -16.30 -3.13 -8.69
CA LYS A 55 -16.99 -3.67 -9.87
C LYS A 55 -16.03 -3.79 -11.05
N ASN A 56 -15.74 -5.03 -11.46
CA ASN A 56 -14.89 -5.39 -12.61
C ASN A 56 -13.43 -4.91 -12.48
N LYS A 57 -12.93 -4.69 -11.25
CA LYS A 57 -11.57 -4.21 -11.04
C LYS A 57 -11.08 -4.52 -9.64
N LEU A 58 -9.81 -4.87 -9.53
CA LEU A 58 -9.08 -4.94 -8.27
C LEU A 58 -8.14 -3.75 -8.13
N THR A 59 -8.14 -3.12 -6.97
CA THR A 59 -7.16 -2.08 -6.59
C THR A 59 -6.15 -2.69 -5.63
N ILE A 60 -4.88 -2.71 -6.03
CA ILE A 60 -3.78 -3.26 -5.25
C ILE A 60 -2.98 -2.10 -4.67
N ILE A 61 -2.79 -2.11 -3.35
CA ILE A 61 -2.01 -1.11 -2.62
C ILE A 61 -0.92 -1.81 -1.82
N ALA A 62 0.33 -1.50 -2.13
CA ALA A 62 1.50 -1.90 -1.36
C ALA A 62 1.89 -0.76 -0.43
N LYS A 63 2.02 -1.05 0.86
CA LYS A 63 2.42 -0.07 1.88
C LYS A 63 3.61 -0.56 2.68
N SER A 64 4.43 0.37 3.13
CA SER A 64 5.48 0.09 4.12
C SER A 64 5.56 1.20 5.16
N LYS A 65 5.88 0.84 6.39
CA LYS A 65 6.25 1.83 7.42
C LYS A 65 7.68 2.35 7.26
N ALA A 66 8.44 1.80 6.31
CA ALA A 66 9.77 2.27 6.00
C ALA A 66 9.72 3.64 5.31
N GLU A 67 10.45 4.63 5.84
CA GLU A 67 10.49 6.00 5.30
C GLU A 67 11.04 6.08 3.86
N PHE A 68 11.73 5.04 3.40
CA PHE A 68 12.33 4.96 2.07
C PHE A 68 11.42 4.34 1.00
N PHE A 69 10.25 3.84 1.37
CA PHE A 69 9.28 3.27 0.43
C PHE A 69 8.07 4.18 0.31
N ASP A 70 7.75 4.57 -0.93
CA ASP A 70 6.47 5.20 -1.21
C ASP A 70 5.43 4.12 -1.45
N ASP A 71 4.28 4.26 -0.79
CA ASP A 71 3.12 3.43 -1.08
C ASP A 71 2.87 3.38 -2.59
N THR A 72 2.76 2.17 -3.12
CA THR A 72 2.56 1.92 -4.55
C THR A 72 1.15 1.40 -4.78
N GLN A 73 0.46 1.94 -5.77
CA GLN A 73 -0.89 1.52 -6.14
C GLN A 73 -0.97 1.18 -7.63
N PHE A 74 -1.68 0.12 -7.96
CA PHE A 74 -2.07 -0.18 -9.33
C PHE A 74 -3.41 -0.90 -9.36
N THR A 75 -3.99 -1.02 -10.55
CA THR A 75 -5.30 -1.67 -10.75
C THR A 75 -5.17 -2.83 -11.73
N VAL A 76 -6.06 -3.80 -11.60
CA VAL A 76 -6.20 -4.95 -12.50
C VAL A 76 -7.67 -5.03 -12.89
N GLU A 77 -7.96 -4.92 -14.18
CA GLU A 77 -9.33 -5.08 -14.69
C GLU A 77 -9.75 -6.55 -14.61
N THR A 78 -11.00 -6.80 -14.25
CA THR A 78 -11.60 -8.13 -14.15
C THR A 78 -12.90 -8.19 -14.94
N SER A 79 -13.24 -9.36 -15.45
CA SER A 79 -14.51 -9.59 -16.15
C SER A 79 -15.66 -9.85 -15.18
N GLY A 80 -15.33 -10.24 -13.94
CA GLY A 80 -16.29 -10.46 -12.85
C GLY A 80 -15.63 -10.42 -11.47
N GLU A 81 -16.33 -10.97 -10.48
CA GLU A 81 -15.83 -11.12 -9.11
C GLU A 81 -14.66 -12.11 -9.05
N ILE A 82 -13.64 -11.79 -8.25
CA ILE A 82 -12.47 -12.65 -8.06
C ILE A 82 -12.52 -13.23 -6.65
N PRO A 83 -12.64 -14.56 -6.48
CA PRO A 83 -12.62 -15.15 -5.16
C PRO A 83 -11.23 -14.99 -4.53
N PRO A 84 -11.13 -14.80 -3.19
CA PRO A 84 -9.84 -14.68 -2.53
C PRO A 84 -8.89 -15.86 -2.76
N ALA A 85 -9.43 -17.06 -3.05
CA ALA A 85 -8.65 -18.26 -3.35
C ALA A 85 -7.88 -18.18 -4.68
N ASP A 86 -8.30 -17.32 -5.61
CA ASP A 86 -7.62 -17.10 -6.89
C ASP A 86 -6.56 -15.99 -6.82
N VAL A 87 -6.34 -15.44 -5.63
CA VAL A 87 -5.32 -14.44 -5.31
C VAL A 87 -4.23 -15.07 -4.47
N GLU A 88 -3.00 -15.03 -4.98
CA GLU A 88 -1.81 -15.62 -4.36
C GLU A 88 -0.78 -14.53 -4.09
N ILE A 89 -0.34 -14.42 -2.83
CA ILE A 89 0.73 -13.51 -2.42
C ILE A 89 1.83 -14.31 -1.75
N THR A 90 2.98 -14.37 -2.40
CA THR A 90 4.17 -15.06 -1.90
C THR A 90 5.21 -14.05 -1.47
N TRP A 91 5.60 -14.11 -0.19
CA TRP A 91 6.65 -13.27 0.35
C TRP A 91 8.02 -13.92 0.18
N MET A 92 8.99 -13.10 -0.21
CA MET A 92 10.35 -13.52 -0.51
C MET A 92 11.37 -12.54 0.10
N THR A 93 12.56 -13.07 0.41
CA THR A 93 13.74 -12.29 0.76
C THR A 93 14.20 -11.42 -0.41
N ILE A 94 15.17 -10.53 -0.16
CA ILE A 94 15.73 -9.65 -1.21
C ILE A 94 16.35 -10.42 -2.38
N ASP A 95 16.88 -11.62 -2.12
CA ASP A 95 17.45 -12.51 -3.13
C ASP A 95 16.42 -13.48 -3.73
N GLY A 96 15.15 -13.34 -3.37
CA GLY A 96 14.03 -14.06 -4.00
C GLY A 96 13.75 -15.45 -3.43
N ARG A 97 14.32 -15.81 -2.27
CA ARG A 97 13.95 -17.06 -1.59
C ARG A 97 12.57 -16.91 -0.97
N PRO A 98 11.64 -17.87 -1.20
CA PRO A 98 10.35 -17.85 -0.54
C PRO A 98 10.53 -18.11 0.96
N GLU A 99 9.59 -17.60 1.76
CA GLU A 99 9.57 -17.82 3.21
C GLU A 99 9.75 -19.29 3.62
N LEU A 100 9.14 -20.20 2.86
CA LEU A 100 9.16 -21.64 3.14
C LEU A 100 10.57 -22.25 3.09
N GLU A 101 11.54 -21.59 2.47
CA GLU A 101 12.93 -22.04 2.33
C GLU A 101 13.87 -21.44 3.39
N LEU A 102 13.36 -20.62 4.31
CA LEU A 102 14.18 -19.95 5.31
C LEU A 102 14.38 -20.81 6.56
N LEU A 103 15.63 -20.90 7.00
CA LEU A 103 16.03 -21.56 8.25
C LEU A 103 16.14 -20.57 9.43
N GLU A 104 16.16 -19.28 9.13
CA GLU A 104 16.31 -18.16 10.07
C GLU A 104 15.30 -17.06 9.73
N ASP A 105 15.07 -16.15 10.68
CA ASP A 105 14.21 -14.98 10.50
C ASP A 105 14.89 -13.95 9.58
N GLU A 106 14.78 -14.13 8.26
CA GLU A 106 15.22 -13.14 7.27
C GLU A 106 14.12 -12.13 6.93
N ASP A 107 14.53 -10.91 6.57
CA ASP A 107 13.60 -9.87 6.13
C ASP A 107 12.99 -10.23 4.75
N LEU A 108 11.69 -10.55 4.73
CA LEU A 108 10.94 -10.68 3.48
C LEU A 108 10.48 -9.30 2.99
N VAL A 109 11.06 -8.90 1.88
CA VAL A 109 10.97 -7.54 1.35
C VAL A 109 10.50 -7.52 -0.10
N ILE A 110 10.19 -8.69 -0.66
CA ILE A 110 9.57 -8.83 -1.97
C ILE A 110 8.23 -9.56 -1.79
N ALA A 111 7.16 -9.02 -2.40
CA ALA A 111 5.89 -9.72 -2.54
C ALA A 111 5.63 -10.01 -4.01
N GLU A 112 5.49 -11.28 -4.36
CA GLU A 112 4.99 -11.71 -5.66
C GLU A 112 3.48 -11.90 -5.58
N LEU A 113 2.73 -11.12 -6.36
CA LEU A 113 1.28 -11.19 -6.47
C LEU A 113 0.90 -11.90 -7.77
N LYS A 114 0.09 -12.94 -7.66
CA LYS A 114 -0.54 -13.63 -8.78
C LYS A 114 -2.05 -13.62 -8.62
N ILE A 115 -2.78 -13.20 -9.66
CA ILE A 115 -4.25 -13.18 -9.68
C ILE A 115 -4.72 -13.97 -10.88
N ARG A 116 -5.67 -14.88 -10.65
CA ARG A 116 -6.30 -15.70 -11.68
C ARG A 116 -7.77 -15.35 -11.81
N GLU A 117 -8.27 -15.41 -13.04
CA GLU A 117 -9.69 -15.30 -13.35
C GLU A 117 -10.08 -16.52 -14.19
N ASN A 118 -11.04 -17.32 -13.70
CA ASN A 118 -11.44 -18.58 -14.35
C ASN A 118 -10.24 -19.50 -14.66
N GLY A 119 -9.27 -19.55 -13.73
CA GLY A 119 -8.03 -20.32 -13.88
C GLY A 119 -6.96 -19.71 -14.79
N SER A 120 -7.24 -18.60 -15.49
CA SER A 120 -6.26 -17.90 -16.32
C SER A 120 -5.52 -16.82 -15.53
N LEU A 121 -4.19 -16.78 -15.63
CA LEU A 121 -3.37 -15.77 -14.95
C LEU A 121 -3.56 -14.39 -15.61
N ILE A 122 -4.12 -13.44 -14.87
CA ILE A 122 -4.40 -12.07 -15.35
C ILE A 122 -3.46 -11.03 -14.74
N CYS A 123 -2.80 -11.36 -13.62
CA CYS A 123 -1.78 -10.52 -13.01
C CYS A 123 -0.64 -11.39 -12.47
N ASP A 124 0.59 -11.00 -12.75
CA ASP A 124 1.81 -11.51 -12.11
C ASP A 124 2.75 -10.33 -11.91
N LYS A 125 2.90 -9.87 -10.66
CA LYS A 125 3.69 -8.68 -10.35
C LYS A 125 4.49 -8.84 -9.08
N LYS A 126 5.77 -8.47 -9.15
CA LYS A 126 6.66 -8.39 -8.00
C LYS A 126 6.72 -6.97 -7.46
N ILE A 127 6.49 -6.82 -6.17
CA ILE A 127 6.60 -5.57 -5.44
C ILE A 127 7.84 -5.66 -4.56
N ASN A 128 8.83 -4.82 -4.82
CA ASN A 128 10.07 -4.78 -4.05
C ASN A 128 10.04 -3.61 -3.07
N PHE A 129 9.93 -3.92 -1.78
CA PHE A 129 9.87 -2.94 -0.69
C PHE A 129 11.24 -2.33 -0.35
N VAL A 130 12.34 -2.80 -0.96
CA VAL A 130 13.71 -2.26 -0.75
C VAL A 130 14.02 -1.10 -1.71
N LYS A 131 13.19 -0.81 -2.71
CA LYS A 131 13.62 0.05 -3.82
C LYS A 131 12.68 1.19 -4.21
N LYS A 132 13.25 2.39 -4.08
CA LYS A 132 12.93 3.60 -4.88
C LYS A 132 14.12 4.06 -5.76
N ALA A 133 15.27 3.38 -5.67
CA ALA A 133 16.54 3.89 -6.21
C ALA A 133 16.86 3.53 -7.67
N THR A 134 16.09 2.68 -8.37
CA THR A 134 16.36 2.37 -9.78
C THR A 134 15.42 3.02 -10.79
N ASP A 135 14.17 3.26 -10.46
CA ASP A 135 13.21 3.79 -11.44
C ASP A 135 13.50 5.27 -11.74
N ALA A 136 14.02 6.02 -10.76
CA ALA A 136 14.45 7.41 -10.95
C ALA A 136 15.72 7.55 -11.82
N ILE A 137 16.54 6.51 -11.96
CA ILE A 137 17.73 6.54 -12.82
C ILE A 137 17.35 6.24 -14.27
N GLU A 138 16.38 5.35 -14.51
CA GLU A 138 15.92 5.04 -15.87
C GLU A 138 15.19 6.22 -16.52
N ASP A 139 14.39 6.97 -15.74
CA ASP A 139 13.71 8.17 -16.23
C ASP A 139 14.66 9.35 -16.50
N VAL A 140 15.75 9.48 -15.72
CA VAL A 140 16.80 10.49 -15.96
C VAL A 140 17.70 10.12 -17.13
N LEU A 141 18.02 8.84 -17.32
CA LEU A 141 18.81 8.36 -18.49
C LEU A 141 18.05 8.50 -19.81
N LYS A 142 16.72 8.29 -19.82
CA LYS A 142 15.89 8.50 -21.02
C LYS A 142 15.76 9.98 -21.40
N GLN A 143 15.79 10.91 -20.43
CA GLN A 143 15.71 12.35 -20.69
C GLN A 143 17.02 12.98 -21.18
N THR A 144 18.18 12.35 -20.90
CA THR A 144 19.49 12.85 -21.36
C THR A 144 19.90 12.35 -22.74
N THR A 145 19.14 11.43 -23.35
CA THR A 145 19.43 10.84 -24.67
C THR A 145 18.50 11.36 -25.78
N LYS A 146 17.81 12.50 -25.59
CA LYS A 146 16.94 13.11 -26.62
C LYS A 146 17.41 14.49 -27.03
#